data_AF-A0A9W2X5J7-F1
#
_entry.id   AF-A0A9W2X5J7-F1
#
_cell.length_a   1.000
_cell.length_b   1.000
_cell.length_c   1.000
_cell.angle_alpha   90.00
_cell.angle_beta   90.00
_cell.angle_gamma   90.00
#
_symmetry.space_group_name_H-M   'P 1'
#
loop_
_entity.id
_entity.type
_entity.pdbx_description
1 polymer ?
#
loop_
_entity_poly.entity_id
_entity_poly.type
_entity_poly.pdbx_seq_one_letter_code
_entity_poly.pdbx_strand_id
1 'polypeptide(L)'
;MERGAGAKLLLLLWATCFGRARADASSGCTLVIEVTSGRPWGDWAWPEMCPDGFFDSGFSLKVEPPRQGIPGDDAALNGIRLHCARGNAELNTHVVGRVE
;
A
#
# COMPACT_ATOMS: atom_id res chain seq x y z
N MET A 1 35.08 44.26 23.32
CA MET A 1 34.70 43.48 22.11
C MET A 1 35.15 42.06 22.37
N GLU A 2 34.20 41.12 22.49
CA GLU A 2 34.37 39.67 22.28
C GLU A 2 32.92 39.14 22.16
N ARG A 3 32.21 39.59 21.10
CA ARG A 3 30.89 39.07 20.73
C ARG A 3 31.14 37.96 19.72
N GLY A 4 30.79 36.70 20.00
CA GLY A 4 30.67 35.75 18.89
C GLY A 4 30.80 34.24 19.14
N ALA A 5 30.96 33.76 20.37
CA ALA A 5 31.02 32.30 20.60
C ALA A 5 29.62 31.67 20.79
N GLY A 6 28.71 32.34 21.52
CA GLY A 6 27.40 31.76 21.89
C GLY A 6 26.36 31.70 20.75
N ALA A 7 26.39 32.66 19.82
CA ALA A 7 25.45 32.69 18.69
C ALA A 7 25.74 31.62 17.64
N LYS A 8 27.01 31.24 17.47
CA LYS A 8 27.43 30.18 16.53
C LYS A 8 27.00 28.80 17.01
N LEU A 9 27.06 28.54 18.33
CA LEU A 9 26.65 27.27 18.91
C LEU A 9 25.12 27.07 18.82
N LEU A 10 24.33 28.14 19.02
CA LEU A 10 22.87 28.08 18.86
C LEU A 10 22.45 27.87 17.39
N LEU A 11 23.15 28.50 16.43
CA LEU A 11 22.89 28.32 15.00
C LEU A 11 23.18 26.89 14.52
N LEU A 12 24.21 26.23 15.08
CA LEU A 12 24.53 24.83 14.78
C LEU A 12 23.46 23.87 15.28
N LEU A 13 22.91 24.11 16.48
CA LEU A 13 21.88 23.24 17.08
C LEU A 13 20.53 23.31 16.34
N TRP A 14 20.16 24.46 15.76
CA TRP A 14 18.95 24.56 14.92
C TRP A 14 19.13 23.77 13.61
N ALA A 15 20.30 23.88 12.98
CA ALA A 15 20.57 23.19 11.71
C ALA A 15 20.56 21.66 11.83
N THR A 16 20.94 21.09 12.98
CA THR A 16 20.94 19.64 13.21
C THR A 16 19.57 19.06 13.54
N CYS A 17 18.64 19.84 14.08
CA CYS A 17 17.29 19.34 14.45
C CYS A 17 16.26 19.46 13.32
N PHE A 18 16.54 20.24 12.27
CA PHE A 18 15.61 20.45 11.14
C PHE A 18 16.06 19.78 9.83
N GLY A 19 17.20 19.10 9.83
CA GLY A 19 17.80 18.48 8.65
C GLY A 19 17.76 16.95 8.67
N ARG A 20 16.83 16.39 7.88
CA ARG A 20 16.76 14.98 7.43
C ARG A 20 16.36 13.93 8.47
N ALA A 21 15.05 13.81 8.67
CA ALA A 21 14.41 12.50 8.72
C ALA A 21 13.53 12.33 7.48
N ARG A 22 14.14 12.29 6.29
CA ARG A 22 13.53 11.57 5.18
C ARG A 22 13.96 10.12 5.38
N ALA A 23 13.25 9.42 6.25
CA ALA A 23 13.21 7.97 6.14
C ALA A 23 12.44 7.72 4.84
N ASP A 24 13.17 7.68 3.72
CA ASP A 24 12.72 6.92 2.57
C ASP A 24 12.53 5.50 3.10
N ALA A 25 11.29 5.17 3.46
CA ALA A 25 10.85 3.81 3.59
C ALA A 25 10.74 3.20 2.17
N SER A 26 11.82 3.30 1.40
CA SER A 26 12.10 2.40 0.29
C SER A 26 12.64 1.11 0.91
N SER A 27 11.78 0.43 1.66
CA SER A 27 12.04 -0.95 2.09
C SER A 27 11.13 -1.83 1.24
N GLY A 28 11.55 -2.03 -0.01
CA GLY A 28 10.93 -2.96 -0.92
C GLY A 28 10.96 -4.37 -0.33
N CYS A 29 9.85 -4.78 0.27
CA CYS A 29 9.56 -6.20 0.44
C CYS A 29 8.88 -6.68 -0.84
N THR A 30 9.67 -6.91 -1.88
CA THR A 30 9.18 -7.46 -3.16
C THR A 30 9.12 -8.98 -3.07
N LEU A 31 8.36 -9.51 -2.10
CA LEU A 31 8.01 -10.93 -2.09
C LEU A 31 6.67 -11.06 -2.80
N VAL A 32 6.68 -11.76 -3.95
CA VAL A 32 5.47 -12.07 -4.70
C VAL A 32 4.90 -13.38 -4.17
N ILE A 33 3.62 -13.36 -3.80
CA ILE A 33 2.89 -14.55 -3.40
C ILE A 33 2.11 -15.04 -4.62
N GLU A 34 2.37 -16.29 -5.01
CA GLU A 34 1.72 -16.94 -6.15
C GLU A 34 1.10 -18.28 -5.73
N VAL A 35 0.09 -18.72 -6.48
CA VAL A 35 -0.57 -20.02 -6.27
C VAL A 35 -0.40 -20.88 -7.53
N THR A 36 -0.18 -22.18 -7.35
CA THR A 36 0.09 -23.12 -8.45
C THR A 36 -1.14 -23.58 -9.23
N SER A 37 -2.36 -23.17 -8.83
CA SER A 37 -3.62 -23.62 -9.44
C SER A 37 -4.05 -22.82 -10.68
N GLY A 38 -3.30 -21.79 -11.06
CA GLY A 38 -3.57 -20.98 -12.25
C GLY A 38 -3.48 -21.81 -13.55
N ARG A 39 -4.43 -21.59 -14.47
CA ARG A 39 -4.39 -22.17 -15.82
C ARG A 39 -3.36 -21.40 -16.67
N PRO A 40 -2.72 -22.03 -17.67
CA PRO A 40 -1.60 -21.42 -18.41
C PRO A 40 -2.03 -20.42 -19.49
N TRP A 41 -3.27 -19.92 -19.43
CA TRP A 41 -3.89 -19.15 -20.52
C TRP A 41 -3.97 -17.69 -20.10
N GLY A 42 -3.74 -16.77 -21.06
CA GLY A 42 -3.69 -15.33 -20.81
C GLY A 42 -2.30 -14.85 -20.39
N ASP A 43 -2.12 -13.52 -20.38
CA ASP A 43 -0.88 -12.87 -19.99
C ASP A 43 -1.09 -12.04 -18.73
N TRP A 44 -0.06 -11.97 -17.89
CA TRP A 44 -0.06 -11.11 -16.70
C TRP A 44 0.10 -9.64 -17.10
N ALA A 45 -0.77 -8.79 -16.56
CA ALA A 45 -0.61 -7.34 -16.62
C ALA A 45 0.45 -6.86 -15.61
N TRP A 46 0.85 -5.59 -15.74
CA TRP A 46 1.70 -4.94 -14.74
C TRP A 46 1.01 -4.88 -13.38
N PRO A 47 1.72 -5.13 -12.27
CA PRO A 47 1.15 -5.04 -10.93
C PRO A 47 0.82 -3.58 -10.60
N GLU A 48 -0.36 -3.36 -10.04
CA GLU A 48 -0.76 -2.08 -9.44
C GLU A 48 -0.46 -2.11 -7.95
N MET A 49 0.20 -1.07 -7.45
CA MET A 49 0.56 -0.94 -6.04
C MET A 49 -0.22 0.20 -5.39
N CYS A 50 -0.51 0.06 -4.10
CA CYS A 50 -1.03 1.17 -3.33
C CYS A 50 -0.04 2.35 -3.31
N PRO A 51 -0.53 3.60 -3.21
CA PRO A 51 0.34 4.76 -3.03
C PRO A 51 1.22 4.63 -1.78
N ASP A 52 2.34 5.35 -1.76
CA ASP A 52 3.27 5.33 -0.64
C ASP A 52 2.57 5.59 0.71
N GLY A 53 2.82 4.70 1.68
CA GLY A 53 2.20 4.76 3.02
C GLY A 53 0.81 4.12 3.13
N PHE A 54 0.31 3.52 2.04
CA PHE A 54 -0.92 2.72 2.03
C PHE A 54 -0.60 1.25 1.75
N PHE A 55 -1.45 0.38 2.28
CA PHE A 55 -1.35 -1.08 2.14
C PHE A 55 -2.69 -1.66 1.71
N ASP A 56 -2.66 -2.83 1.08
CA ASP A 56 -3.89 -3.57 0.80
C ASP A 56 -4.59 -3.93 2.12
N SER A 57 -5.89 -3.66 2.17
CA SER A 57 -6.73 -3.88 3.36
C SER A 57 -7.94 -4.76 3.09
N GLY A 58 -8.18 -5.10 1.82
CA GLY A 58 -9.30 -5.91 1.38
C GLY A 58 -9.51 -5.81 -0.12
N PHE A 59 -10.46 -6.58 -0.65
CA PHE A 59 -10.69 -6.64 -2.10
C PHE A 59 -12.17 -6.75 -2.45
N SER A 60 -12.49 -6.47 -3.71
CA SER A 60 -13.79 -6.75 -4.31
C SER A 60 -13.63 -7.54 -5.60
N LEU A 61 -14.61 -8.40 -5.87
CA LEU A 61 -14.62 -9.29 -7.02
C LEU A 61 -15.63 -8.82 -8.07
N LYS A 62 -15.23 -8.87 -9.34
CA LYS A 62 -16.15 -8.77 -10.47
C LYS A 62 -16.54 -10.17 -10.90
N VAL A 63 -17.79 -10.53 -10.64
CA VAL A 63 -18.39 -11.82 -11.00
C VAL A 63 -19.59 -11.59 -11.90
N GLU A 64 -19.93 -12.60 -12.70
CA GLU A 64 -21.15 -12.55 -13.50
C GLU A 64 -22.39 -12.73 -12.61
N PRO A 65 -23.52 -12.08 -12.94
CA PRO A 65 -24.76 -12.30 -12.23
C PRO A 65 -25.19 -13.77 -12.30
N PRO A 66 -25.68 -14.35 -11.20
CA PRO A 66 -26.19 -15.72 -11.23
C PRO A 66 -27.34 -15.80 -12.25
N ARG A 67 -27.30 -16.84 -13.10
CA ARG A 67 -28.30 -17.18 -14.14
C ARG A 67 -28.13 -16.57 -15.55
N GLN A 68 -26.96 -16.07 -15.93
CA GLN A 68 -26.70 -15.74 -17.35
C GLN A 68 -26.30 -16.96 -18.23
N GLY A 69 -26.31 -18.18 -17.66
CA GLY A 69 -25.91 -19.42 -18.35
C GLY A 69 -26.75 -20.66 -17.98
N ILE A 70 -26.23 -21.85 -18.33
CA ILE A 70 -26.85 -23.15 -18.02
C ILE A 70 -26.79 -23.40 -16.50
N PRO A 71 -27.85 -23.91 -15.85
CA PRO A 71 -27.79 -24.30 -14.44
C PRO A 71 -26.61 -25.25 -14.17
N GLY A 72 -25.64 -24.80 -13.38
CA GLY A 72 -24.44 -25.58 -13.04
C GLY A 72 -23.11 -25.00 -13.56
N ASP A 73 -23.15 -24.12 -14.56
CA ASP A 73 -21.98 -23.38 -15.06
C ASP A 73 -22.03 -21.94 -14.54
N ASP A 74 -21.81 -21.77 -13.24
CA ASP A 74 -21.85 -20.46 -12.59
C ASP A 74 -20.43 -19.88 -12.46
N ALA A 75 -20.16 -18.89 -13.31
CA ALA A 75 -19.30 -17.74 -13.10
C ALA A 75 -17.84 -17.99 -12.68
N ALA A 76 -16.92 -17.85 -13.64
CA ALA A 76 -15.53 -17.51 -13.33
C ALA A 76 -15.44 -16.04 -12.84
N LEU A 77 -14.41 -15.75 -12.04
CA LEU A 77 -14.06 -14.40 -11.65
C LEU A 77 -13.47 -13.64 -12.86
N ASN A 78 -13.98 -12.45 -13.12
CA ASN A 78 -13.59 -11.60 -14.25
C ASN A 78 -12.66 -10.44 -13.87
N GLY A 79 -12.46 -10.19 -12.58
CA GLY A 79 -11.51 -9.18 -12.11
C GLY A 79 -11.50 -9.03 -10.59
N ILE A 80 -10.40 -8.46 -10.09
CA ILE A 80 -10.18 -8.13 -8.69
C ILE A 80 -9.90 -6.62 -8.60
N ARG A 81 -10.45 -5.96 -7.57
CA ARG A 81 -10.05 -4.62 -7.15
C ARG A 81 -9.53 -4.68 -5.73
N LEU A 82 -8.32 -4.18 -5.50
CA LEU A 82 -7.73 -4.04 -4.17
C LEU A 82 -8.14 -2.71 -3.54
N HIS A 83 -8.31 -2.71 -2.22
CA HIS A 83 -8.68 -1.54 -1.43
C HIS A 83 -7.50 -1.13 -0.55
N CYS A 84 -6.94 0.03 -0.84
CA CYS A 84 -5.81 0.57 -0.09
C CYS A 84 -6.28 1.32 1.16
N ALA A 85 -5.69 1.02 2.32
CA ALA A 85 -5.86 1.79 3.54
C ALA A 85 -4.51 2.31 4.05
N ARG A 86 -4.51 3.48 4.67
CA ARG A 86 -3.30 4.03 5.26
C ARG A 86 -2.89 3.16 6.44
N GLY A 87 -1.67 2.63 6.42
CA GLY A 87 -1.14 1.89 7.54
C GLY A 87 -0.95 2.82 8.73
N ASN A 88 -1.68 2.60 9.82
CA ASN A 88 -1.26 3.05 11.13
C ASN A 88 -0.48 1.89 11.76
N ALA A 89 0.81 2.09 12.01
CA ALA A 89 1.67 1.07 12.63
C ALA A 89 1.21 0.64 14.05
N GLU A 90 0.15 1.24 14.57
CA GLU A 90 -0.35 1.08 15.94
C GLU A 90 -1.75 0.45 16.05
N LEU A 91 -2.44 0.11 14.94
CA LEU A 91 -3.84 -0.31 15.00
C LEU A 91 -4.12 -1.49 14.06
N ASN A 92 -3.42 -2.59 14.34
CA ASN A 92 -3.75 -3.95 13.87
C ASN A 92 -5.06 -4.46 14.51
N THR A 93 -6.14 -3.67 14.46
CA THR A 93 -7.48 -4.13 14.79
C THR A 93 -8.45 -3.57 13.77
N HIS A 94 -8.69 -4.33 12.71
CA HIS A 94 -9.94 -4.37 11.93
C HIS A 94 -10.81 -3.09 11.97
N VAL A 95 -10.33 -1.99 11.38
CA VAL A 95 -11.18 -0.84 11.06
C VAL A 95 -11.35 -0.79 9.55
N VAL A 96 -12.44 -1.41 9.07
CA VAL A 96 -13.00 -1.13 7.75
C VAL A 96 -13.42 0.34 7.76
N GLY A 97 -12.57 1.21 7.23
CA GLY A 97 -12.92 2.61 7.00
C GLY A 97 -14.02 2.68 5.95
N ARG A 98 -15.09 3.42 6.26
CA ARG A 98 -16.19 3.71 5.33
C ARG A 98 -15.64 4.46 4.13
N VAL A 99 -15.74 3.84 2.95
CA VAL A 99 -15.63 4.51 1.65
C VAL A 99 -16.84 5.45 1.53
N GLU A 100 -16.60 6.75 1.36
CA GLU A 100 -17.56 7.61 0.66
C GLU A 100 -17.30 7.52 -0.85
#